data_AF-A0A165XN88-F1
#
_entry.id   AF-A0A165XN88-F1
#
_cell.length_a   1.000
_cell.length_b   1.000
_cell.length_c   1.000
_cell.angle_alpha   90.00
_cell.angle_beta   90.00
_cell.angle_gamma   90.00
#
_symmetry.space_group_name_H-M   'P 1'
#
loop_
_entity.id
_entity.type
_entity.pdbx_description
1 polymer ?
#
loop_
_entity_poly.entity_id
_entity_poly.type
_entity_poly.pdbx_seq_one_letter_code
_entity_poly.pdbx_strand_id
1 'polypeptide(L)'
;MAESCGNPAADADALMPRKSKFDRSDKCVKCKEARGNLVVRHVVYCKDCFSGQLEARFRKTLEPHINHAPSGPRRGTLKPAGDLLIGFSGSAGSSVLLDLVHGTYIAQKAAPEEGKGGKEHPRKDRVWHNVRAAYVEIADAFPDGKMRDRTQDMRDAVAAYDGVDFVPLRIQDAFDPDWWARVTGNHADDALVDLSDEELPILPPSDSSSTPLANLRTFLANLPTPTAVQSAISSIVRVLFLHTAYATSSSHLVLGTSLTSLSISLISTISQGGGFAVPQSALEEWYPNFCRDPVEETEAPNGKTKKKPWRREVRVLRPLREVGMKECSAWARWHDVSVVGKASLPIANAHTATIGGLTKDFIVGLEKDFPSTVSTIAKTTAKLAPKGTSSARCALCELPMQPGVQEWKARISIRSRSDGAAVAADAPEIRSLAPLLCYACHTTLTSRSSRSAAPNKSGAESKNPVVNLPMWTSACAQLESGPAEQWLGTPEESSPSSQEVWETKRMDRQNMRSALGQFLLDP
;
A
#
# COMPACT_ATOMS: atom_id res chain seq x y z
N MET A 1 -23.54 10.42 -28.55
CA MET A 1 -24.10 11.12 -27.38
C MET A 1 -24.00 10.16 -26.22
N ALA A 2 -23.15 10.46 -25.23
CA ALA A 2 -22.97 9.58 -24.08
C ALA A 2 -24.07 9.89 -23.07
N GLU A 3 -25.02 8.96 -22.92
CA GLU A 3 -26.01 9.02 -21.86
C GLU A 3 -25.27 8.83 -20.53
N SER A 4 -25.10 9.95 -19.84
CA SER A 4 -24.66 10.02 -18.46
C SER A 4 -25.62 9.20 -17.62
N CYS A 5 -25.12 8.21 -16.87
CA CYS A 5 -25.88 7.55 -15.80
C CYS A 5 -26.05 8.52 -14.62
N GLY A 6 -26.68 9.67 -14.87
CA GLY A 6 -27.15 10.57 -13.84
C GLY A 6 -28.29 9.88 -13.10
N ASN A 7 -28.16 9.77 -11.79
CA ASN A 7 -29.24 9.31 -10.93
C ASN A 7 -30.45 10.26 -11.09
N PRO A 8 -31.59 9.81 -11.64
CA PRO A 8 -32.75 10.67 -11.89
C PRO A 8 -33.49 11.08 -10.61
N ALA A 9 -33.04 10.63 -9.44
CA ALA A 9 -33.65 10.89 -8.14
C ALA A 9 -32.72 11.62 -7.15
N ALA A 10 -31.66 12.29 -7.61
CA ALA A 10 -30.89 13.19 -6.74
C ALA A 10 -31.70 14.48 -6.54
N ASP A 11 -32.56 14.47 -5.52
CA ASP A 11 -33.27 15.64 -5.03
C ASP A 11 -32.27 16.79 -4.81
N ALA A 12 -32.54 17.98 -5.33
CA ALA A 12 -31.62 19.11 -5.19
C ALA A 12 -31.42 19.50 -3.70
N ASP A 13 -32.37 19.12 -2.84
CA ASP A 13 -32.33 19.25 -1.39
C ASP A 13 -31.55 18.11 -0.68
N ALA A 14 -31.14 17.06 -1.38
CA ALA A 14 -30.24 16.02 -0.86
C ALA A 14 -28.76 16.45 -0.84
N LEU A 15 -28.47 17.69 -1.24
CA LEU A 15 -27.14 18.30 -1.11
C LEU A 15 -26.94 18.74 0.34
N MET A 16 -26.26 17.88 1.11
CA MET A 16 -25.75 18.18 2.45
C MET A 16 -25.27 19.65 2.55
N PRO A 17 -25.85 20.48 3.43
CA PRO A 17 -25.59 21.91 3.45
C PRO A 17 -24.11 22.20 3.71
N ARG A 18 -23.52 23.05 2.86
CA ARG A 18 -22.11 23.46 2.99
C ARG A 18 -21.91 24.21 4.29
N LYS A 19 -21.12 23.63 5.20
CA LYS A 19 -20.78 24.26 6.48
C LYS A 19 -19.86 25.47 6.30
N SER A 20 -19.90 26.41 7.22
CA SER A 20 -18.96 27.54 7.25
C SER A 20 -17.51 27.05 7.27
N LYS A 21 -16.61 27.79 6.61
CA LYS A 21 -15.21 27.37 6.46
C LYS A 21 -14.48 27.23 7.80
N PHE A 22 -14.83 28.03 8.80
CA PHE A 22 -14.30 27.98 10.16
C PHE A 22 -15.37 28.40 11.16
N ASP A 23 -15.17 28.04 12.44
CA ASP A 23 -16.00 28.48 13.56
C ASP A 23 -15.85 29.99 13.81
N ARG A 24 -16.67 30.54 14.71
CA ARG A 24 -16.95 31.99 14.91
C ARG A 24 -15.75 32.95 15.10
N SER A 25 -14.49 32.48 15.23
CA SER A 25 -13.32 33.34 15.53
C SER A 25 -12.18 33.14 14.54
N ASP A 26 -11.52 34.24 14.17
CA ASP A 26 -10.30 34.29 13.36
C ASP A 26 -9.01 34.23 14.20
N LYS A 27 -9.13 34.14 15.53
CA LYS A 27 -8.00 33.98 16.45
C LYS A 27 -7.59 32.51 16.57
N CYS A 28 -6.31 32.28 16.83
CA CYS A 28 -5.80 30.93 17.05
C CYS A 28 -6.44 30.28 18.28
N VAL A 29 -6.97 29.05 18.13
CA VAL A 29 -7.61 28.30 19.21
C VAL A 29 -6.67 28.00 20.39
N LYS A 30 -5.36 27.90 20.14
CA LYS A 30 -4.38 27.40 21.10
C LYS A 30 -3.79 28.52 21.96
N CYS A 31 -3.27 29.59 21.35
CA CYS A 31 -2.76 30.74 22.10
C CYS A 31 -3.83 31.81 22.39
N LYS A 32 -4.95 31.84 21.66
CA LYS A 32 -6.04 32.83 21.79
C LYS A 32 -5.64 34.29 21.54
N GLU A 33 -4.40 34.54 21.14
CA GLU A 33 -3.84 35.88 20.91
C GLU A 33 -3.62 36.16 19.42
N ALA A 34 -2.77 35.35 18.79
CA ALA A 34 -2.39 35.54 17.39
C ALA A 34 -3.56 35.28 16.44
N ARG A 35 -3.61 36.06 15.36
CA ARG A 35 -4.51 35.80 14.23
C ARG A 35 -4.16 34.48 13.58
N GLY A 36 -5.17 33.69 13.24
CA GLY A 36 -4.97 32.43 12.55
C GLY A 36 -4.60 32.58 11.08
N ASN A 37 -3.78 31.65 10.60
CA ASN A 37 -3.36 31.59 9.21
C ASN A 37 -3.83 30.31 8.51
N LEU A 38 -4.25 29.29 9.28
CA LEU A 38 -4.70 28.01 8.75
C LEU A 38 -5.94 27.53 9.48
N VAL A 39 -6.89 27.02 8.71
CA VAL A 39 -8.07 26.33 9.22
C VAL A 39 -7.91 24.83 9.02
N VAL A 40 -7.96 24.07 10.11
CA VAL A 40 -7.94 22.61 10.15
C VAL A 40 -9.21 22.13 10.84
N ARG A 41 -10.06 21.38 10.13
CA ARG A 41 -11.33 20.83 10.65
C ARG A 41 -12.16 21.90 11.39
N HIS A 42 -12.41 23.04 10.74
CA HIS A 42 -13.14 24.21 11.25
C HIS A 42 -12.46 25.02 12.36
N VAL A 43 -11.30 24.58 12.84
CA VAL A 43 -10.55 25.25 13.90
C VAL A 43 -9.38 26.05 13.32
N VAL A 44 -9.15 27.23 13.88
CA VAL A 44 -8.17 28.21 13.40
C VAL A 44 -6.86 28.12 14.19
N TYR A 45 -5.72 28.06 13.49
CA TYR A 45 -4.37 28.00 14.07
C TYR A 45 -3.45 29.09 13.51
N CYS A 46 -2.59 29.67 14.36
CA CYS A 46 -1.43 30.45 13.92
C CYS A 46 -0.27 29.52 13.52
N LYS A 47 0.74 30.06 12.84
CA LYS A 47 1.92 29.32 12.35
C LYS A 47 2.62 28.52 13.45
N ASP A 48 2.92 29.14 14.59
CA ASP A 48 3.73 28.51 15.65
C ASP A 48 2.97 27.39 16.37
N CYS A 49 1.70 27.66 16.70
CA CYS A 49 0.84 26.69 17.36
C CYS A 49 0.58 25.46 16.48
N PHE A 50 0.39 25.67 15.17
CA PHE A 50 0.25 24.60 14.20
C PHE A 50 1.54 23.79 14.07
N SER A 51 2.69 24.45 13.91
CA SER A 51 3.97 23.78 13.71
C SER A 51 4.29 22.83 14.88
N GLY A 52 4.18 23.34 16.12
CA GLY A 52 4.38 22.48 17.30
C GLY A 52 3.35 21.33 17.42
N GLN A 53 2.12 21.52 16.93
CA GLN A 53 1.10 20.46 16.91
C GLN A 53 1.39 19.39 15.85
N LEU A 54 1.88 19.78 14.67
CA LEU A 54 2.22 18.85 13.60
C LEU A 54 3.44 18.00 14.00
N GLU A 55 4.49 18.61 14.54
CA GLU A 55 5.65 17.89 15.10
C GLU A 55 5.24 16.89 16.20
N ALA A 56 4.31 17.28 17.08
CA ALA A 56 3.82 16.40 18.13
C ALA A 56 3.05 15.20 17.58
N ARG A 57 2.21 15.40 16.55
CA ARG A 57 1.48 14.31 15.86
C ARG A 57 2.43 13.37 15.12
N PHE A 58 3.42 13.93 14.43
CA PHE A 58 4.49 13.18 13.77
C PHE A 58 5.23 12.27 14.76
N ARG A 59 5.75 12.83 15.86
CA ARG A 59 6.46 12.07 16.91
C ARG A 59 5.58 11.02 17.56
N LYS A 60 4.34 11.35 17.91
CA LYS A 60 3.37 10.40 18.49
C LYS A 60 3.12 9.19 17.59
N THR A 61 3.19 9.37 16.27
CA THR A 61 2.97 8.29 15.30
C THR A 61 4.22 7.43 15.08
N LEU A 62 5.40 8.05 15.07
CA LEU A 62 6.68 7.40 14.76
C LEU A 62 7.34 6.76 15.99
N GLU A 63 7.53 7.52 17.08
CA GLU A 63 8.31 7.11 18.27
C GLU A 63 7.90 5.75 18.87
N PRO A 64 6.61 5.37 18.97
CA PRO A 64 6.22 4.08 19.54
C PRO A 64 6.76 2.87 18.78
N HIS A 65 7.12 3.02 17.50
CA HIS A 65 7.53 1.94 16.62
C HIS A 65 9.05 1.92 16.33
N ILE A 66 9.81 2.88 16.87
CA ILE A 66 11.26 2.98 16.68
C ILE A 66 11.97 1.82 17.38
N ASN A 67 11.62 1.55 18.63
CA ASN A 67 12.26 0.48 19.39
C ASN A 67 11.73 -0.89 18.95
N HIS A 68 12.64 -1.86 18.79
CA HIS A 68 12.29 -3.21 18.37
C HIS A 68 11.36 -3.90 19.38
N ALA A 69 11.76 -3.92 20.65
CA ALA A 69 10.88 -4.30 21.75
C ALA A 69 10.10 -3.07 22.25
N PRO A 70 8.79 -3.19 22.51
CA PRO A 70 8.01 -2.10 23.08
C PRO A 70 8.68 -1.66 24.39
N SER A 71 9.06 -0.39 24.47
CA SER A 71 9.46 0.20 25.74
C SER A 71 8.28 0.05 26.69
N GLY A 72 8.52 -0.38 27.93
CA GLY A 72 7.48 -0.48 28.96
C GLY A 72 6.81 0.88 29.25
N PRO A 73 6.09 1.04 30.38
CA PRO A 73 5.30 2.24 30.67
C PRO A 73 6.09 3.57 30.70
N ARG A 74 7.43 3.53 30.71
CA ARG A 74 8.30 4.71 30.56
C ARG A 74 8.83 4.78 29.13
N ARG A 75 8.79 5.98 28.52
CA ARG A 75 9.48 6.28 27.25
C ARG A 75 10.98 6.11 27.45
N GLY A 76 11.52 4.95 27.11
CA GLY A 76 12.95 4.70 27.10
C GLY A 76 13.64 5.46 25.97
N THR A 77 14.97 5.53 26.02
CA THR A 77 15.80 6.07 24.94
C THR A 77 15.42 5.40 23.60
N LEU A 78 15.32 6.20 22.55
CA LEU A 78 15.06 5.71 21.19
C LEU A 78 16.31 4.97 20.68
N LYS A 79 16.18 3.66 20.46
CA LYS A 79 17.23 2.75 20.03
C LYS A 79 16.67 1.84 18.95
N PRO A 80 16.68 2.28 17.67
CA PRO A 80 16.30 1.42 16.55
C PRO A 80 17.27 0.25 16.42
N ALA A 81 16.83 -0.83 15.78
CA ALA A 81 17.66 -2.01 15.57
C ALA A 81 18.60 -1.89 14.34
N GLY A 82 18.24 -1.05 13.38
CA GLY A 82 19.02 -0.76 12.18
C GLY A 82 18.83 0.68 11.72
N ASP A 83 19.07 0.93 10.44
CA ASP A 83 19.04 2.26 9.81
C ASP A 83 17.62 2.73 9.42
N LEU A 84 17.51 3.96 8.92
CA LEU A 84 16.27 4.54 8.40
C LEU A 84 16.31 4.74 6.88
N LEU A 85 15.30 4.21 6.19
CA LEU A 85 15.03 4.52 4.79
C LEU A 85 13.77 5.39 4.68
N ILE A 86 13.86 6.50 3.96
CA ILE A 86 12.76 7.42 3.67
C ILE A 86 12.35 7.21 2.21
N GLY A 87 11.10 6.79 1.98
CA GLY A 87 10.54 6.75 0.62
C GLY A 87 10.22 8.17 0.15
N PHE A 88 11.00 8.68 -0.80
CA PHE A 88 10.90 10.03 -1.32
C PHE A 88 10.23 10.03 -2.71
N SER A 89 9.30 10.96 -2.93
CA SER A 89 8.52 11.06 -4.18
C SER A 89 8.47 12.48 -4.76
N GLY A 90 9.07 13.45 -4.06
CA GLY A 90 8.95 14.88 -4.34
C GLY A 90 7.57 15.49 -4.05
N SER A 91 6.60 14.71 -3.58
CA SER A 91 5.29 15.24 -3.16
C SER A 91 5.40 15.99 -1.82
N ALA A 92 4.42 16.87 -1.54
CA ALA A 92 4.37 17.61 -0.28
C ALA A 92 4.46 16.70 0.95
N GLY A 93 3.82 15.52 0.93
CA GLY A 93 3.90 14.56 2.03
C GLY A 93 5.31 13.99 2.24
N SER A 94 6.00 13.58 1.17
CA SER A 94 7.37 13.06 1.30
C SER A 94 8.40 14.14 1.65
N SER A 95 8.24 15.37 1.13
CA SER A 95 9.14 16.49 1.47
C SER A 95 8.95 16.92 2.92
N VAL A 96 7.70 17.05 3.39
CA VAL A 96 7.42 17.37 4.80
C VAL A 96 7.90 16.26 5.74
N LEU A 97 7.77 14.99 5.33
CA LEU A 97 8.31 13.88 6.12
C LEU A 97 9.84 13.97 6.23
N LEU A 98 10.54 14.22 5.13
CA LEU A 98 11.99 14.38 5.12
C LEU A 98 12.42 15.53 6.04
N ASP A 99 11.76 16.68 5.92
CA ASP A 99 11.99 17.86 6.75
C ASP A 99 11.79 17.59 8.25
N LEU A 100 10.69 16.92 8.60
CA LEU A 100 10.39 16.54 10.00
C LEU A 100 11.38 15.54 10.56
N VAL A 101 11.78 14.53 9.78
CA VAL A 101 12.77 13.53 10.20
C VAL A 101 14.12 14.22 10.43
N HIS A 102 14.55 15.06 9.49
CA HIS A 102 15.80 15.79 9.58
C HIS A 102 15.82 16.71 10.80
N GLY A 103 14.84 17.60 10.94
CA GLY A 103 14.77 18.56 12.04
C GLY A 103 14.55 17.95 13.43
N THR A 104 14.04 16.71 13.51
CA THR A 104 13.76 16.02 14.78
C THR A 104 14.88 15.08 15.21
N TYR A 105 15.51 14.36 14.28
CA TYR A 105 16.39 13.23 14.60
C TYR A 105 17.81 13.32 14.01
N ILE A 106 18.06 14.25 13.07
CA ILE A 106 19.35 14.37 12.37
C ILE A 106 20.04 15.68 12.70
N ALA A 107 19.34 16.79 12.47
CA ALA A 107 19.86 18.15 12.66
C ALA A 107 20.28 18.34 14.12
N GLN A 108 21.54 18.65 14.34
CA GLN A 108 21.99 19.10 15.64
C GLN A 108 21.41 20.49 15.90
N LYS A 109 20.42 20.59 16.78
CA LYS A 109 19.99 21.89 17.27
C LYS A 109 21.17 22.51 18.02
N ALA A 110 21.60 23.71 17.60
CA ALA A 110 22.58 24.50 18.34
C ALA A 110 22.24 24.44 19.83
N ALA A 111 23.24 24.10 20.66
CA ALA A 111 23.04 23.82 22.07
C ALA A 111 22.19 24.92 22.72
N PRO A 112 21.01 24.62 23.30
CA PRO A 112 20.39 25.54 24.22
C PRO A 112 21.25 25.61 25.47
N GLU A 113 21.30 26.79 26.09
CA GLU A 113 21.93 27.01 27.39
C GLU A 113 21.66 25.84 28.37
N GLU A 114 22.71 25.50 29.11
CA GLU A 114 22.74 24.43 30.09
C GLU A 114 21.48 24.44 30.96
N GLY A 115 20.68 23.35 30.94
CA GLY A 115 19.71 23.11 32.00
C GLY A 115 18.36 22.48 31.65
N LYS A 116 17.95 22.34 30.37
CA LYS A 116 16.64 21.75 30.03
C LYS A 116 16.75 20.49 29.15
N GLY A 117 17.23 19.41 29.72
CA GLY A 117 17.12 18.07 29.15
C GLY A 117 17.88 17.03 29.98
N GLY A 118 17.17 16.00 30.48
CA GLY A 118 17.81 14.86 31.15
C GLY A 118 18.77 14.10 30.22
N LYS A 119 19.63 13.24 30.80
CA LYS A 119 20.63 12.43 30.06
C LYS A 119 20.03 11.55 28.94
N GLU A 120 18.72 11.28 28.97
CA GLU A 120 17.99 10.46 28.00
C GLU A 120 17.33 11.26 26.86
N HIS A 121 17.57 12.57 26.77
CA HIS A 121 16.96 13.38 25.72
C HIS A 121 17.54 13.00 24.34
N PRO A 122 16.72 12.72 23.31
CA PRO A 122 17.17 12.40 21.93
C PRO A 122 17.90 13.56 21.21
N ARG A 123 18.33 14.59 21.95
CA ARG A 123 19.11 15.73 21.45
C ARG A 123 20.62 15.54 21.57
N LYS A 124 21.10 14.53 22.31
CA LYS A 124 22.54 14.33 22.53
C LYS A 124 23.18 13.30 21.58
N ASP A 125 22.46 12.24 21.22
CA ASP A 125 22.93 11.21 20.29
C ASP A 125 21.97 11.05 19.11
N ARG A 126 22.51 10.82 17.90
CA ARG A 126 21.71 10.51 16.70
C ARG A 126 20.92 9.22 16.94
N VAL A 127 19.62 9.25 16.63
CA VAL A 127 18.74 8.08 16.80
C VAL A 127 19.09 6.97 15.80
N TRP A 128 19.32 7.33 14.53
CA TRP A 128 19.79 6.42 13.49
C TRP A 128 21.21 6.79 13.07
N HIS A 129 22.04 5.77 12.81
CA HIS A 129 23.40 5.97 12.34
C HIS A 129 23.42 6.46 10.90
N ASN A 130 22.74 5.74 9.99
CA ASN A 130 22.56 6.17 8.62
C ASN A 130 21.09 6.44 8.33
N VAL A 131 20.84 7.55 7.63
CA VAL A 131 19.53 7.90 7.10
C VAL A 131 19.65 8.06 5.60
N ARG A 132 18.76 7.42 4.86
CA ARG A 132 18.77 7.41 3.40
C ARG A 132 17.42 7.84 2.85
N ALA A 133 17.39 8.60 1.77
CA ALA A 133 16.20 8.93 1.02
C ALA A 133 16.23 8.20 -0.33
N ALA A 134 15.33 7.24 -0.51
CA ALA A 134 15.21 6.49 -1.75
C ALA A 134 14.15 7.07 -2.67
N TYR A 135 14.45 7.18 -3.95
CA TYR A 135 13.52 7.61 -5.00
C TYR A 135 13.52 6.58 -6.13
N VAL A 136 12.32 6.13 -6.52
CA VAL A 136 12.14 5.27 -7.70
C VAL A 136 11.67 6.13 -8.86
N GLU A 137 12.52 6.25 -9.89
CA GLU A 137 12.14 6.89 -11.14
C GLU A 137 11.21 5.97 -11.94
N ILE A 138 10.09 6.51 -12.40
CA ILE A 138 9.02 5.78 -13.08
C ILE A 138 8.85 6.18 -14.55
N ALA A 139 9.62 7.14 -15.06
CA ALA A 139 9.54 7.59 -16.46
C ALA A 139 9.67 6.43 -17.46
N ASP A 140 10.53 5.46 -17.14
CA ASP A 140 10.83 4.28 -17.95
C ASP A 140 9.63 3.33 -18.14
N ALA A 141 8.62 3.40 -17.26
CA ALA A 141 7.36 2.66 -17.40
C ALA A 141 6.51 3.15 -18.57
N PHE A 142 6.83 4.31 -19.16
CA PHE A 142 6.10 4.92 -20.25
C PHE A 142 7.00 5.07 -21.50
N PRO A 143 6.40 5.19 -22.70
CA PRO A 143 7.15 5.49 -23.91
C PRO A 143 7.96 6.79 -23.78
N ASP A 144 9.11 6.83 -24.47
CA ASP A 144 10.06 7.94 -24.39
C ASP A 144 9.39 9.28 -24.73
N GLY A 145 9.75 10.31 -23.98
CA GLY A 145 9.20 11.67 -24.14
C GLY A 145 7.82 11.90 -23.51
N LYS A 146 7.11 10.87 -23.01
CA LYS A 146 5.83 11.07 -22.30
C LYS A 146 5.97 11.47 -20.84
N MET A 147 7.11 11.17 -20.22
CA MET A 147 7.41 11.53 -18.85
C MET A 147 8.88 11.95 -18.75
N ARG A 148 9.13 13.08 -18.07
CA ARG A 148 10.48 13.57 -17.82
C ARG A 148 11.09 12.78 -16.65
N ASP A 149 12.36 12.40 -16.79
CA ASP A 149 13.19 11.92 -15.69
C ASP A 149 13.43 13.03 -14.67
N ARG A 150 13.16 12.74 -13.40
CA ARG A 150 13.26 13.70 -12.29
C ARG A 150 14.29 13.29 -11.25
N THR A 151 15.12 12.30 -11.55
CA THR A 151 16.15 11.79 -10.63
C THR A 151 17.05 12.92 -10.13
N GLN A 152 17.45 13.84 -11.01
CA GLN A 152 18.30 14.98 -10.63
C GLN A 152 17.55 15.97 -9.73
N ASP A 153 16.31 16.35 -10.06
CA ASP A 153 15.53 17.26 -9.21
C ASP A 153 15.35 16.69 -7.79
N MET A 154 15.14 15.37 -7.69
CA MET A 154 14.99 14.69 -6.40
C MET A 154 16.31 14.64 -5.63
N ARG A 155 17.43 14.42 -6.33
CA ARG A 155 18.77 14.48 -5.74
C ARG A 155 19.05 15.86 -5.16
N ASP A 156 18.77 16.92 -5.92
CA ASP A 156 18.99 18.30 -5.50
C ASP A 156 18.12 18.66 -4.30
N ALA A 157 16.86 18.20 -4.28
CA ALA A 157 15.97 18.40 -3.13
C ALA A 157 16.45 17.68 -1.85
N VAL A 158 17.02 16.48 -1.97
CA VAL A 158 17.57 15.74 -0.82
C VAL A 158 18.92 16.31 -0.39
N ALA A 159 19.74 16.81 -1.31
CA ALA A 159 21.05 17.40 -1.02
C ALA A 159 20.97 18.64 -0.10
N ALA A 160 19.80 19.28 0.01
CA ALA A 160 19.55 20.36 0.96
C ALA A 160 19.56 19.89 2.44
N TYR A 161 19.50 18.58 2.69
CA TYR A 161 19.45 17.99 4.02
C TYR A 161 20.74 17.23 4.34
N ASP A 162 21.56 17.77 5.24
CA ASP A 162 22.80 17.12 5.67
C ASP A 162 22.53 15.82 6.45
N GLY A 163 23.41 14.84 6.29
CA GLY A 163 23.29 13.54 6.95
C GLY A 163 22.19 12.63 6.37
N VAL A 164 21.69 12.93 5.17
CA VAL A 164 20.76 12.07 4.43
C VAL A 164 21.36 11.67 3.08
N ASP A 165 21.61 10.37 2.88
CA ASP A 165 22.15 9.87 1.60
C ASP A 165 21.03 9.65 0.59
N PHE A 166 21.23 10.07 -0.65
CA PHE A 166 20.27 9.85 -1.74
C PHE A 166 20.50 8.49 -2.43
N VAL A 167 19.45 7.67 -2.51
CA VAL A 167 19.47 6.36 -3.17
C VAL A 167 18.54 6.39 -4.39
N PRO A 168 19.08 6.57 -5.62
CA PRO A 168 18.29 6.49 -6.83
C PRO A 168 18.01 5.02 -7.20
N LEU A 169 16.77 4.75 -7.59
CA LEU A 169 16.31 3.47 -8.13
C LEU A 169 15.57 3.75 -9.44
N ARG A 170 15.53 2.76 -10.33
CA ARG A 170 14.71 2.80 -11.54
C ARG A 170 13.62 1.75 -11.44
N ILE A 171 12.45 2.02 -12.01
CA ILE A 171 11.34 1.07 -11.97
C ILE A 171 11.65 -0.27 -12.68
N GLN A 172 12.52 -0.26 -13.70
CA GLN A 172 12.99 -1.48 -14.37
C GLN A 172 13.93 -2.33 -13.52
N ASP A 173 14.46 -1.82 -12.41
CA ASP A 173 15.28 -2.61 -11.48
C ASP A 173 14.51 -3.85 -10.98
N ALA A 174 13.17 -3.79 -11.03
CA ALA A 174 12.30 -4.92 -10.73
C ALA A 174 12.49 -6.13 -11.68
N PHE A 175 13.06 -5.91 -12.86
CA PHE A 175 13.33 -6.91 -13.89
C PHE A 175 14.84 -7.04 -14.17
N ASP A 176 15.69 -6.49 -13.29
CA ASP A 176 17.15 -6.52 -13.43
C ASP A 176 17.74 -7.61 -12.53
N PRO A 177 18.30 -8.70 -13.10
CA PRO A 177 18.95 -9.77 -12.35
C PRO A 177 20.15 -9.29 -11.53
N ASP A 178 20.91 -8.30 -12.02
CA ASP A 178 22.08 -7.77 -11.32
C ASP A 178 21.65 -6.95 -10.10
N TRP A 179 20.58 -6.17 -10.22
CA TRP A 179 19.98 -5.49 -9.08
C TRP A 179 19.49 -6.49 -8.04
N TRP A 180 18.78 -7.53 -8.47
CA TRP A 180 18.28 -8.58 -7.58
C TRP A 180 19.41 -9.28 -6.81
N ALA A 181 20.49 -9.66 -7.51
CA ALA A 181 21.66 -10.29 -6.92
C ALA A 181 22.34 -9.39 -5.88
N ARG A 182 22.48 -8.08 -6.16
CA ARG A 182 23.06 -7.11 -5.20
C ARG A 182 22.21 -6.98 -3.93
N VAL A 183 20.89 -7.03 -4.06
CA VAL A 183 19.97 -6.70 -2.97
C VAL A 183 19.63 -7.91 -2.10
N THR A 184 19.59 -9.11 -2.69
CA THR A 184 19.24 -10.35 -1.98
C THR A 184 20.43 -11.28 -1.72
N GLY A 185 21.52 -11.14 -2.46
CA GLY A 185 22.64 -12.09 -2.46
C GLY A 185 22.34 -13.40 -3.19
N ASN A 186 21.17 -13.51 -3.82
CA ASN A 186 20.72 -14.69 -4.56
C ASN A 186 20.52 -14.34 -6.04
N HIS A 187 20.77 -15.31 -6.92
CA HIS A 187 20.34 -15.24 -8.31
C HIS A 187 18.90 -15.73 -8.42
N ALA A 188 18.11 -15.08 -9.27
CA ALA A 188 16.78 -15.55 -9.65
C ALA A 188 16.73 -15.63 -11.17
N ASP A 189 16.10 -16.68 -11.68
CA ASP A 189 15.85 -16.84 -13.10
C ASP A 189 14.61 -16.06 -13.51
N ASP A 190 14.55 -15.68 -14.78
CA ASP A 190 13.36 -15.08 -15.37
C ASP A 190 12.17 -16.05 -15.26
N ALA A 191 11.03 -15.55 -14.77
CA ALA A 191 9.76 -16.27 -14.81
C ALA A 191 8.85 -15.65 -15.87
N LEU A 192 8.54 -16.44 -16.89
CA LEU A 192 7.57 -16.09 -17.91
C LEU A 192 6.18 -16.57 -17.49
N VAL A 193 5.16 -15.77 -17.75
CA VAL A 193 3.76 -16.14 -17.50
C VAL A 193 2.89 -15.80 -18.70
N ASP A 194 1.97 -16.68 -19.02
CA ASP A 194 0.91 -16.41 -20.01
C ASP A 194 -0.27 -15.69 -19.34
N LEU A 195 -0.46 -14.40 -19.67
CA LEU A 195 -1.58 -13.59 -19.15
C LEU A 195 -2.93 -13.90 -19.84
N SER A 196 -2.94 -14.73 -20.89
CA SER A 196 -4.17 -15.12 -21.58
C SER A 196 -4.94 -16.22 -20.83
N ASP A 197 -4.26 -16.95 -19.94
CA ASP A 197 -4.83 -17.99 -19.09
C ASP A 197 -5.07 -17.45 -17.67
N GLU A 198 -6.25 -17.71 -17.10
CA GLU A 198 -6.58 -17.31 -15.73
C GLU A 198 -5.80 -18.10 -14.68
N GLU A 199 -5.32 -19.30 -15.02
CA GLU A 199 -4.46 -20.11 -14.17
C GLU A 199 -2.99 -19.67 -14.23
N LEU A 200 -2.64 -18.70 -15.10
CA LEU A 200 -1.31 -18.06 -15.13
C LEU A 200 -0.15 -19.07 -15.10
N PRO A 201 -0.03 -19.95 -16.12
CA PRO A 201 1.00 -20.98 -16.16
C PRO A 201 2.38 -20.33 -16.26
N ILE A 202 3.31 -20.82 -15.43
CA ILE A 202 4.71 -20.40 -15.42
C ILE A 202 5.45 -21.19 -16.48
N LEU A 203 6.04 -20.47 -17.43
CA LEU A 203 6.80 -21.02 -18.54
C LEU A 203 8.31 -20.97 -18.22
N PRO A 204 9.10 -21.93 -18.74
CA PRO A 204 10.54 -21.91 -18.59
C PRO A 204 11.13 -20.64 -19.23
N PRO A 205 12.26 -20.12 -18.71
CA PRO A 205 12.90 -18.94 -19.27
C PRO A 205 13.24 -19.13 -20.74
N SER A 206 13.05 -18.09 -21.54
CA SER A 206 13.41 -18.08 -22.95
C SER A 206 14.88 -17.69 -23.13
N ASP A 207 15.60 -18.31 -24.08
CA ASP A 207 16.99 -17.97 -24.43
C ASP A 207 17.18 -16.54 -24.98
N SER A 208 16.10 -15.78 -25.18
CA SER A 208 16.18 -14.39 -25.65
C SER A 208 16.61 -13.44 -24.54
N SER A 209 17.83 -12.90 -24.65
CA SER A 209 18.35 -11.84 -23.79
C SER A 209 17.58 -10.52 -24.00
N SER A 210 16.50 -10.34 -23.26
CA SER A 210 15.72 -9.09 -23.24
C SER A 210 16.29 -8.13 -22.18
N THR A 211 16.20 -6.83 -22.42
CA THR A 211 16.65 -5.85 -21.43
C THR A 211 15.61 -5.68 -20.30
N PRO A 212 16.01 -5.33 -19.07
CA PRO A 212 15.07 -5.08 -17.97
C PRO A 212 14.00 -4.04 -18.32
N LEU A 213 14.38 -3.02 -19.09
CA LEU A 213 13.47 -1.99 -19.59
C LEU A 213 12.43 -2.56 -20.57
N ALA A 214 12.85 -3.43 -21.50
CA ALA A 214 11.94 -4.09 -22.43
C ALA A 214 10.97 -5.01 -21.67
N ASN A 215 11.44 -5.74 -20.66
CA ASN A 215 10.62 -6.61 -19.82
C ASN A 215 9.55 -5.83 -19.05
N LEU A 216 9.93 -4.73 -18.40
CA LEU A 216 8.99 -3.82 -17.76
C LEU A 216 7.91 -3.31 -18.73
N ARG A 217 8.32 -2.80 -19.90
CA ARG A 217 7.40 -2.21 -20.87
C ARG A 217 6.45 -3.26 -21.45
N THR A 218 6.95 -4.44 -21.77
CA THR A 218 6.14 -5.58 -22.24
C THR A 218 5.16 -6.05 -21.17
N PHE A 219 5.59 -6.16 -19.91
CA PHE A 219 4.73 -6.49 -18.78
C PHE A 219 3.58 -5.48 -18.64
N LEU A 220 3.90 -4.18 -18.55
CA LEU A 220 2.88 -3.14 -18.38
C LEU A 220 1.95 -3.00 -19.59
N ALA A 221 2.44 -3.19 -20.82
CA ALA A 221 1.64 -3.08 -22.04
C ALA A 221 0.64 -4.23 -22.22
N ASN A 222 0.87 -5.37 -21.58
CA ASN A 222 -0.01 -6.53 -21.58
C ASN A 222 -1.00 -6.56 -20.41
N LEU A 223 -0.89 -5.63 -19.45
CA LEU A 223 -1.89 -5.52 -18.39
C LEU A 223 -3.25 -5.08 -18.95
N PRO A 224 -4.35 -5.68 -18.47
CA PRO A 224 -5.64 -5.61 -19.16
C PRO A 224 -6.37 -4.26 -19.01
N THR A 225 -6.02 -3.47 -17.99
CA THR A 225 -6.68 -2.19 -17.72
C THR A 225 -5.70 -1.09 -17.28
N PRO A 226 -6.04 0.19 -17.47
CA PRO A 226 -5.26 1.31 -16.93
C PRO A 226 -5.11 1.27 -15.40
N THR A 227 -6.12 0.77 -14.68
CA THR A 227 -6.05 0.54 -13.23
C THR A 227 -4.97 -0.49 -12.91
N ALA A 228 -4.90 -1.60 -13.66
CA ALA A 228 -3.89 -2.62 -13.47
C ALA A 228 -2.47 -2.04 -13.65
N VAL A 229 -2.24 -1.22 -14.67
CA VAL A 229 -0.96 -0.53 -14.88
C VAL A 229 -0.59 0.36 -13.68
N GLN A 230 -1.52 1.18 -13.20
CA GLN A 230 -1.29 2.04 -12.04
C GLN A 230 -0.97 1.23 -10.77
N SER A 231 -1.69 0.14 -10.54
CA SER A 231 -1.50 -0.73 -9.37
C SER A 231 -0.21 -1.54 -9.44
N ALA A 232 0.18 -2.01 -10.64
CA ALA A 232 1.45 -2.68 -10.87
C ALA A 232 2.63 -1.73 -10.58
N ILE A 233 2.62 -0.52 -11.14
CA ILE A 233 3.65 0.51 -10.86
C ILE A 233 3.75 0.78 -9.35
N SER A 234 2.62 0.95 -8.68
CA SER A 234 2.59 1.23 -7.24
C SER A 234 3.14 0.05 -6.41
N SER A 235 2.84 -1.18 -6.83
CA SER A 235 3.32 -2.41 -6.17
C SER A 235 4.82 -2.61 -6.38
N ILE A 236 5.31 -2.41 -7.61
CA ILE A 236 6.73 -2.47 -7.94
C ILE A 236 7.54 -1.47 -7.12
N VAL A 237 7.12 -0.20 -7.08
CA VAL A 237 7.78 0.86 -6.28
C VAL A 237 7.86 0.46 -4.80
N ARG A 238 6.78 -0.11 -4.26
CA ARG A 238 6.73 -0.57 -2.86
C ARG A 238 7.73 -1.68 -2.60
N VAL A 239 7.77 -2.70 -3.45
CA VAL A 239 8.66 -3.87 -3.29
C VAL A 239 10.13 -3.48 -3.50
N LEU A 240 10.43 -2.60 -4.46
CA LEU A 240 11.77 -2.01 -4.62
C LEU A 240 12.24 -1.29 -3.34
N PHE A 241 11.38 -0.51 -2.68
CA PHE A 241 11.73 0.12 -1.41
C PHE A 241 11.98 -0.88 -0.28
N LEU A 242 11.19 -1.96 -0.18
CA LEU A 242 11.36 -2.99 0.85
C LEU A 242 12.69 -3.71 0.74
N HIS A 243 13.01 -4.21 -0.45
CA HIS A 243 14.27 -4.89 -0.72
C HIS A 243 15.46 -3.95 -0.58
N THR A 244 15.33 -2.68 -1.03
CA THR A 244 16.36 -1.66 -0.77
C THR A 244 16.58 -1.43 0.72
N ALA A 245 15.51 -1.30 1.52
CA ALA A 245 15.62 -1.13 2.97
C ALA A 245 16.34 -2.32 3.62
N TYR A 246 16.02 -3.54 3.18
CA TYR A 246 16.68 -4.74 3.65
C TYR A 246 18.19 -4.76 3.34
N ALA A 247 18.56 -4.49 2.09
CA ALA A 247 19.96 -4.45 1.66
C ALA A 247 20.76 -3.37 2.39
N THR A 248 20.16 -2.20 2.64
CA THR A 248 20.79 -1.12 3.41
C THR A 248 20.71 -1.30 4.92
N SER A 249 20.31 -2.48 5.41
CA SER A 249 20.18 -2.80 6.84
C SER A 249 19.30 -1.80 7.60
N SER A 250 18.28 -1.28 6.94
CA SER A 250 17.31 -0.37 7.51
C SER A 250 16.20 -1.15 8.23
N SER A 251 16.02 -0.90 9.53
CA SER A 251 14.92 -1.49 10.29
C SER A 251 13.58 -0.79 10.05
N HIS A 252 13.63 0.44 9.51
CA HIS A 252 12.45 1.26 9.29
C HIS A 252 12.42 1.83 7.87
N LEU A 253 11.29 1.65 7.21
CA LEU A 253 10.93 2.36 5.97
C LEU A 253 9.81 3.35 6.30
N VAL A 254 10.07 4.65 6.24
CA VAL A 254 9.05 5.68 6.47
C VAL A 254 8.54 6.24 5.15
N LEU A 255 7.22 6.31 4.99
CA LEU A 255 6.56 6.84 3.81
C LEU A 255 5.78 8.11 4.12
N GLY A 256 5.89 9.11 3.25
CA GLY A 256 5.21 10.41 3.35
C GLY A 256 3.70 10.37 3.07
N THR A 257 3.03 9.27 3.42
CA THR A 257 1.59 9.07 3.19
C THR A 257 0.80 9.94 4.18
N SER A 258 0.24 11.05 3.68
CA SER A 258 -0.69 11.89 4.42
C SER A 258 -2.03 11.17 4.68
N LEU A 259 -2.83 11.68 5.62
CA LEU A 259 -4.17 11.17 5.90
C LEU A 259 -5.04 11.08 4.63
N THR A 260 -5.03 12.11 3.79
CA THR A 260 -5.78 12.11 2.52
C THR A 260 -5.27 11.02 1.57
N SER A 261 -3.95 10.92 1.39
CA SER A 261 -3.35 9.91 0.51
C SER A 261 -3.59 8.48 1.02
N LEU A 262 -3.58 8.30 2.34
CA LEU A 262 -3.90 7.03 2.98
C LEU A 262 -5.36 6.65 2.71
N SER A 263 -6.32 7.56 2.90
CA SER A 263 -7.73 7.29 2.63
C SER A 263 -7.98 6.97 1.15
N ILE A 264 -7.28 7.65 0.22
CA ILE A 264 -7.33 7.31 -1.22
C ILE A 264 -6.81 5.89 -1.46
N SER A 265 -5.65 5.56 -0.89
CA SER A 265 -5.05 4.22 -1.05
C SER A 265 -5.95 3.14 -0.48
N LEU A 266 -6.51 3.34 0.70
CA LEU A 266 -7.38 2.37 1.37
C LEU A 266 -8.62 2.04 0.55
N ILE A 267 -9.37 3.06 0.11
CA ILE A 267 -10.57 2.85 -0.69
C ILE A 267 -10.20 2.23 -2.03
N SER A 268 -9.13 2.70 -2.68
CA SER A 268 -8.67 2.13 -3.96
C SER A 268 -8.26 0.66 -3.84
N THR A 269 -7.53 0.28 -2.77
CA THR A 269 -7.14 -1.11 -2.50
C THR A 269 -8.34 -1.98 -2.21
N ILE A 270 -9.30 -1.51 -1.40
CA ILE A 270 -10.53 -2.26 -1.08
C ILE A 270 -11.38 -2.46 -2.35
N SER A 271 -11.55 -1.42 -3.18
CA SER A 271 -12.30 -1.50 -4.44
C SER A 271 -11.68 -2.47 -5.46
N GLN A 272 -10.37 -2.74 -5.36
CA GLN A 272 -9.66 -3.73 -6.17
C GLN A 272 -9.64 -5.13 -5.53
N GLY A 273 -10.32 -5.31 -4.40
CA GLY A 273 -10.37 -6.59 -3.69
C GLY A 273 -9.14 -6.90 -2.83
N GLY A 274 -8.33 -5.90 -2.49
CA GLY A 274 -7.18 -6.01 -1.59
C GLY A 274 -7.55 -5.92 -0.09
N GLY A 275 -8.76 -6.34 0.29
CA GLY A 275 -9.30 -6.19 1.65
C GLY A 275 -8.46 -6.89 2.73
N PHE A 276 -7.83 -8.01 2.38
CA PHE A 276 -6.98 -8.77 3.32
C PHE A 276 -5.72 -8.00 3.74
N ALA A 277 -5.21 -7.11 2.87
CA ALA A 277 -4.00 -6.33 3.12
C ALA A 277 -4.26 -4.97 3.80
N VAL A 278 -5.52 -4.68 4.16
CA VAL A 278 -5.90 -3.40 4.80
C VAL A 278 -5.14 -3.15 6.12
N PRO A 279 -4.96 -4.13 7.04
CA PRO A 279 -4.20 -3.91 8.26
C PRO A 279 -2.77 -3.39 8.02
N GLN A 280 -2.11 -3.86 6.96
CA GLN A 280 -0.73 -3.49 6.57
C GLN A 280 -0.64 -2.06 6.03
N SER A 281 -1.78 -1.45 5.68
CA SER A 281 -1.83 -0.05 5.24
C SER A 281 -1.49 0.94 6.38
N ALA A 282 -1.60 0.54 7.65
CA ALA A 282 -1.26 1.39 8.78
C ALA A 282 0.16 1.14 9.33
N LEU A 283 0.52 -0.14 9.47
CA LEU A 283 1.81 -0.64 9.93
C LEU A 283 2.04 -1.98 9.23
N GLU A 284 3.17 -2.10 8.53
CA GLU A 284 3.57 -3.36 7.89
C GLU A 284 4.87 -3.82 8.52
N GLU A 285 4.93 -5.09 8.93
CA GLU A 285 6.18 -5.75 9.29
C GLU A 285 6.52 -6.73 8.17
N TRP A 286 7.63 -6.46 7.49
CA TRP A 286 8.03 -7.19 6.30
C TRP A 286 9.40 -7.85 6.51
N TYR A 287 9.55 -9.03 5.93
CA TYR A 287 10.81 -9.78 5.82
C TYR A 287 10.84 -10.43 4.43
N PRO A 288 12.02 -10.64 3.82
CA PRO A 288 12.07 -11.21 2.48
C PRO A 288 11.52 -12.64 2.43
N ASN A 289 10.78 -12.99 1.38
CA ASN A 289 10.12 -14.31 1.28
C ASN A 289 11.11 -15.49 1.20
N PHE A 290 12.36 -15.27 0.76
CA PHE A 290 13.42 -16.29 0.77
C PHE A 290 14.04 -16.50 2.16
N CYS A 291 13.76 -15.61 3.12
CA CYS A 291 14.07 -15.88 4.52
C CYS A 291 12.98 -16.80 5.06
N ARG A 292 13.29 -18.11 5.17
CA ARG A 292 12.41 -19.16 5.72
C ARG A 292 11.70 -18.65 6.98
N ASP A 293 10.43 -19.04 7.15
CA ASP A 293 9.66 -18.69 8.34
C ASP A 293 10.48 -18.96 9.61
N PRO A 294 10.44 -18.06 10.60
CA PRO A 294 11.08 -18.32 11.87
C PRO A 294 10.49 -19.62 12.44
N VAL A 295 11.34 -20.65 12.56
CA VAL A 295 11.07 -21.87 13.32
C VAL A 295 10.28 -21.49 14.56
N GLU A 296 9.10 -22.09 14.73
CA GLU A 296 8.26 -21.91 15.91
C GLU A 296 9.12 -22.03 17.17
N GLU A 297 8.95 -21.06 18.06
CA GLU A 297 9.78 -20.89 19.24
C GLU A 297 9.69 -22.16 20.11
N THR A 298 10.79 -22.89 20.24
CA THR A 298 10.94 -23.84 21.35
C THR A 298 11.02 -23.00 22.62
N GLU A 299 9.96 -23.01 23.42
CA GLU A 299 9.91 -22.30 24.69
C GLU A 299 11.14 -22.66 25.53
N ALA A 300 11.92 -21.64 25.91
CA ALA A 300 13.01 -21.86 26.85
C ALA A 300 12.41 -22.25 28.21
N PRO A 301 12.85 -23.35 28.87
CA PRO A 301 12.21 -23.89 30.07
C PRO A 301 12.27 -22.99 31.32
N ASN A 302 12.71 -21.74 31.21
CA ASN A 302 13.15 -20.97 32.36
C ASN A 302 12.79 -19.48 32.25
N GLY A 303 11.51 -19.16 32.06
CA GLY A 303 10.77 -17.96 32.54
C GLY A 303 11.35 -16.55 32.31
N LYS A 304 12.50 -16.39 31.66
CA LYS A 304 13.18 -15.14 31.36
C LYS A 304 13.11 -14.95 29.85
N THR A 305 12.20 -14.10 29.40
CA THR A 305 12.12 -13.65 28.01
C THR A 305 13.44 -12.99 27.62
N LYS A 306 14.33 -13.72 26.93
CA LYS A 306 15.48 -13.11 26.27
C LYS A 306 14.94 -12.08 25.27
N LYS A 307 15.53 -10.87 25.25
CA LYS A 307 15.21 -9.86 24.23
C LYS A 307 15.35 -10.52 22.86
N LYS A 308 14.26 -10.62 22.10
CA LYS A 308 14.23 -11.23 20.77
C LYS A 308 15.23 -10.47 19.88
N PRO A 309 16.24 -11.13 19.30
CA PRO A 309 17.18 -10.46 18.41
C PRO A 309 16.45 -9.97 17.16
N TRP A 310 16.79 -8.77 16.68
CA TRP A 310 16.28 -8.26 15.40
C TRP A 310 16.80 -9.14 14.26
N ARG A 311 15.88 -9.63 13.42
CA ARG A 311 16.17 -10.57 12.32
C ARG A 311 16.11 -9.87 10.96
N ARG A 312 16.55 -8.61 10.92
CA ARG A 312 16.55 -7.77 9.72
C ARG A 312 15.16 -7.52 9.12
N GLU A 313 14.09 -7.69 9.90
CA GLU A 313 12.76 -7.28 9.47
C GLU A 313 12.68 -5.75 9.29
N VAL A 314 11.90 -5.32 8.31
CA VAL A 314 11.66 -3.92 7.95
C VAL A 314 10.26 -3.54 8.39
N ARG A 315 10.14 -2.50 9.22
CA ARG A 315 8.85 -1.90 9.58
C ARG A 315 8.51 -0.76 8.64
N VAL A 316 7.42 -0.88 7.90
CA VAL A 316 6.89 0.22 7.05
C VAL A 316 5.95 1.09 7.87
N LEU A 317 6.33 2.36 8.02
CA LEU A 317 5.65 3.34 8.85
C LEU A 317 5.13 4.51 8.01
N ARG A 318 4.00 5.08 8.43
CA ARG A 318 3.38 6.25 7.78
C ARG A 318 3.17 7.37 8.82
N PRO A 319 4.23 8.13 9.17
CA PRO A 319 4.17 9.11 10.26
C PRO A 319 3.16 10.25 10.05
N LEU A 320 2.81 10.53 8.78
CA LEU A 320 1.86 11.57 8.39
C LEU A 320 0.41 11.06 8.26
N ARG A 321 0.10 9.83 8.69
CA ARG A 321 -1.25 9.24 8.55
C ARG A 321 -2.37 9.99 9.28
N GLU A 322 -2.03 10.89 10.21
CA GLU A 322 -2.98 11.76 10.93
C GLU A 322 -2.95 13.23 10.46
N VAL A 323 -2.16 13.54 9.43
CA VAL A 323 -1.92 14.88 8.90
C VAL A 323 -2.48 14.98 7.48
N GLY A 324 -3.43 15.88 7.24
CA GLY A 324 -4.05 16.07 5.92
C GLY A 324 -3.09 16.66 4.87
N MET A 325 -3.44 16.56 3.59
CA MET A 325 -2.64 17.17 2.51
C MET A 325 -2.52 18.69 2.66
N LYS A 326 -3.62 19.36 3.04
CA LYS A 326 -3.62 20.81 3.29
C LYS A 326 -2.64 21.20 4.41
N GLU A 327 -2.56 20.39 5.45
CA GLU A 327 -1.64 20.58 6.57
C GLU A 327 -0.18 20.41 6.13
N CYS A 328 0.11 19.39 5.31
CA CYS A 328 1.43 19.21 4.70
C CYS A 328 1.83 20.41 3.82
N SER A 329 0.93 20.89 2.96
CA SER A 329 1.20 22.06 2.13
C SER A 329 1.43 23.33 2.93
N ALA A 330 0.69 23.53 4.03
CA ALA A 330 0.89 24.66 4.93
C ALA A 330 2.26 24.59 5.63
N TRP A 331 2.65 23.40 6.11
CA TRP A 331 3.99 23.19 6.67
C TRP A 331 5.07 23.54 5.65
N ALA A 332 5.00 22.93 4.46
CA ALA A 332 6.00 23.14 3.42
C ALA A 332 6.17 24.62 3.07
N ARG A 333 5.05 25.36 2.97
CA ARG A 333 5.08 26.80 2.69
C ARG A 333 5.69 27.64 3.82
N TRP A 334 5.47 27.26 5.07
CA TRP A 334 5.89 28.04 6.24
C TRP A 334 7.32 27.76 6.70
N HIS A 335 7.85 26.59 6.37
CA HIS A 335 9.21 26.16 6.64
C HIS A 335 10.10 26.15 5.39
N ASP A 336 9.60 26.70 4.28
CA ASP A 336 10.31 26.83 3.00
C ASP A 336 10.87 25.50 2.45
N VAL A 337 10.09 24.43 2.63
CA VAL A 337 10.45 23.08 2.20
C VAL A 337 10.34 22.97 0.68
N SER A 338 11.40 22.47 0.03
CA SER A 338 11.40 22.22 -1.41
C SER A 338 10.45 21.07 -1.79
N VAL A 339 9.45 21.38 -2.62
CA VAL A 339 8.48 20.41 -3.14
C VAL A 339 8.61 20.35 -4.65
N VAL A 340 9.29 19.31 -5.15
CA VAL A 340 9.49 19.06 -6.60
C VAL A 340 8.16 18.78 -7.31
N GLY A 341 7.20 18.19 -6.61
CA GLY A 341 5.89 17.82 -7.13
C GLY A 341 5.83 16.39 -7.68
N LYS A 342 4.61 15.84 -7.74
CA LYS A 342 4.35 14.52 -8.30
C LYS A 342 3.94 14.66 -9.77
N ALA A 343 4.61 13.94 -10.67
CA ALA A 343 4.18 13.85 -12.05
C ALA A 343 2.86 13.08 -12.12
N SER A 344 1.93 13.60 -12.91
CA SER A 344 0.76 12.82 -13.29
C SER A 344 1.22 11.66 -14.17
N LEU A 345 0.68 10.47 -13.94
CA LEU A 345 0.93 9.35 -14.85
C LEU A 345 0.30 9.71 -16.21
N PRO A 346 1.00 9.52 -17.34
CA PRO A 346 0.51 9.82 -18.69
C PRO A 346 -0.48 8.73 -19.17
N ILE A 347 -1.44 8.41 -18.31
CA ILE A 347 -2.54 7.50 -18.58
C ILE A 347 -3.69 8.34 -19.10
N ALA A 348 -4.14 8.06 -20.32
CA ALA A 348 -5.26 8.77 -20.93
C ALA A 348 -6.48 8.70 -20.01
N ASN A 349 -7.06 9.86 -19.69
CA ASN A 349 -8.20 9.98 -18.79
C ASN A 349 -7.99 9.35 -17.41
N ALA A 350 -6.77 9.33 -16.85
CA ALA A 350 -6.46 8.67 -15.57
C ALA A 350 -7.47 8.95 -14.46
N HIS A 351 -7.92 10.21 -14.34
CA HIS A 351 -8.89 10.68 -13.35
C HIS A 351 -10.28 10.03 -13.47
N THR A 352 -10.70 9.63 -14.67
CA THR A 352 -12.01 9.01 -14.94
C THR A 352 -11.92 7.54 -15.37
N ALA A 353 -10.74 7.07 -15.75
CA ALA A 353 -10.50 5.74 -16.32
C ALA A 353 -9.80 4.77 -15.36
N THR A 354 -9.35 5.22 -14.20
CA THR A 354 -8.72 4.37 -13.17
C THR A 354 -9.49 4.41 -11.86
N ILE A 355 -9.53 3.29 -11.13
CA ILE A 355 -10.12 3.24 -9.79
C ILE A 355 -9.38 4.21 -8.86
N GLY A 356 -8.05 4.28 -8.97
CA GLY A 356 -7.22 5.20 -8.18
C GLY A 356 -7.52 6.67 -8.47
N GLY A 357 -7.72 7.05 -9.74
CA GLY A 357 -8.11 8.39 -10.15
C GLY A 357 -9.49 8.79 -9.64
N LEU A 358 -10.50 7.94 -9.86
CA LEU A 358 -11.87 8.16 -9.39
C LEU A 358 -11.93 8.31 -7.86
N THR A 359 -11.20 7.45 -7.15
CA THR A 359 -11.11 7.50 -5.69
C THR A 359 -10.40 8.76 -5.22
N LYS A 360 -9.32 9.16 -5.88
CA LYS A 360 -8.62 10.42 -5.57
C LYS A 360 -9.57 11.62 -5.71
N ASP A 361 -10.29 11.72 -6.81
CA ASP A 361 -11.19 12.84 -7.06
C ASP A 361 -12.35 12.87 -6.06
N PHE A 362 -12.93 11.70 -5.75
CA PHE A 362 -13.95 11.55 -4.73
C PHE A 362 -13.46 12.00 -3.34
N ILE A 363 -12.31 11.49 -2.88
CA ILE A 363 -11.79 11.79 -1.53
C ILE A 363 -11.34 13.25 -1.41
N VAL A 364 -10.69 13.80 -2.44
CA VAL A 364 -10.28 15.22 -2.44
C VAL A 364 -11.51 16.13 -2.47
N GLY A 365 -12.55 15.76 -3.23
CA GLY A 365 -13.85 16.44 -3.19
C GLY A 365 -14.48 16.40 -1.79
N LEU A 366 -14.49 15.22 -1.16
CA LEU A 366 -14.98 15.05 0.21
C LEU A 366 -14.17 15.87 1.22
N GLU A 367 -12.85 15.96 1.10
CA GLU A 367 -12.03 16.73 2.06
C GLU A 367 -12.36 18.22 2.04
N LYS A 368 -12.71 18.76 0.86
CA LYS A 368 -13.08 20.16 0.68
C LYS A 368 -14.38 20.51 1.40
N ASP A 369 -15.39 19.65 1.26
CA ASP A 369 -16.75 19.93 1.75
C ASP A 369 -17.00 19.31 3.15
N PHE A 370 -16.36 18.19 3.46
CA PHE A 370 -16.51 17.41 4.69
C PHE A 370 -15.16 16.90 5.24
N PRO A 371 -14.31 17.80 5.78
CA PRO A 371 -12.94 17.47 6.18
C PRO A 371 -12.83 16.38 7.26
N SER A 372 -13.89 16.18 8.06
CA SER A 372 -13.94 15.11 9.07
C SER A 372 -14.09 13.71 8.44
N THR A 373 -14.72 13.59 7.27
CA THR A 373 -15.03 12.31 6.62
C THR A 373 -13.77 11.54 6.24
N VAL A 374 -12.75 12.24 5.72
CA VAL A 374 -11.47 11.62 5.34
C VAL A 374 -10.80 10.94 6.55
N SER A 375 -10.90 11.57 7.74
CA SER A 375 -10.39 10.99 8.98
C SER A 375 -11.21 9.80 9.46
N THR A 376 -12.52 9.82 9.23
CA THR A 376 -13.41 8.70 9.56
C THR A 376 -13.08 7.49 8.70
N ILE A 377 -12.80 7.65 7.40
CA ILE A 377 -12.40 6.55 6.51
C ILE A 377 -11.16 5.83 7.04
N ALA A 378 -10.08 6.57 7.33
CA ALA A 378 -8.85 5.98 7.86
C ALA A 378 -9.05 5.29 9.22
N LYS A 379 -9.88 5.86 10.11
CA LYS A 379 -10.16 5.28 11.43
C LYS A 379 -11.05 4.05 11.36
N THR A 380 -12.03 4.02 10.45
CA THR A 380 -12.93 2.88 10.27
C THR A 380 -12.19 1.72 9.64
N THR A 381 -11.40 1.99 8.59
CA THR A 381 -10.56 0.97 7.93
C THR A 381 -9.51 0.38 8.87
N ALA A 382 -8.93 1.17 9.78
CA ALA A 382 -8.01 0.69 10.80
C ALA A 382 -8.64 -0.29 11.82
N LYS A 383 -9.98 -0.36 11.90
CA LYS A 383 -10.71 -1.32 12.73
C LYS A 383 -11.06 -2.61 11.97
N LEU A 384 -10.85 -2.63 10.66
CA LEU A 384 -11.14 -3.80 9.84
C LEU A 384 -10.04 -4.83 10.06
N ALA A 385 -10.45 -6.05 10.42
CA ALA A 385 -9.59 -7.21 10.47
C ALA A 385 -10.17 -8.26 9.51
N PRO A 386 -9.34 -8.87 8.64
CA PRO A 386 -9.78 -9.99 7.83
C PRO A 386 -10.17 -11.17 8.73
N LYS A 387 -11.09 -12.02 8.24
CA LYS A 387 -11.41 -13.28 8.90
C LYS A 387 -10.28 -14.28 8.60
N GLY A 388 -9.76 -14.91 9.65
CA GLY A 388 -8.65 -15.85 9.57
C GLY A 388 -7.27 -15.19 9.62
N THR A 389 -6.25 -16.01 9.87
CA THR A 389 -4.84 -15.64 9.76
C THR A 389 -4.29 -16.18 8.43
N SER A 390 -3.24 -15.56 7.92
CA SER A 390 -2.50 -16.11 6.79
C SER A 390 -1.02 -16.13 7.13
N SER A 391 -0.39 -17.27 6.86
CA SER A 391 1.06 -17.44 6.83
C SER A 391 1.66 -17.11 5.46
N ALA A 392 0.83 -17.05 4.40
CA ALA A 392 1.30 -16.88 3.04
C ALA A 392 1.26 -15.41 2.56
N ARG A 393 2.23 -15.06 1.71
CA ARG A 393 2.33 -13.75 1.06
C ARG A 393 2.16 -13.89 -0.44
N CYS A 394 1.57 -12.86 -1.04
CA CYS A 394 1.40 -12.79 -2.49
C CYS A 394 2.77 -12.72 -3.18
N ALA A 395 3.03 -13.58 -4.16
CA ALA A 395 4.28 -13.57 -4.92
C ALA A 395 4.52 -12.25 -5.67
N LEU A 396 3.46 -11.57 -6.14
CA LEU A 396 3.61 -10.31 -6.91
C LEU A 396 3.78 -9.08 -6.03
N CYS A 397 2.92 -8.92 -5.02
CA CYS A 397 2.91 -7.70 -4.21
C CYS A 397 3.46 -7.89 -2.81
N GLU A 398 3.87 -9.10 -2.40
CA GLU A 398 4.44 -9.46 -1.09
C GLU A 398 3.61 -9.08 0.15
N LEU A 399 2.36 -8.65 -0.04
CA LEU A 399 1.41 -8.45 1.04
C LEU A 399 0.78 -9.79 1.45
N PRO A 400 0.27 -9.91 2.69
CA PRO A 400 -0.44 -11.09 3.14
C PRO A 400 -1.59 -11.45 2.20
N MET A 401 -1.70 -12.74 1.92
CA MET A 401 -2.66 -13.28 0.97
C MET A 401 -3.74 -14.06 1.72
N GLN A 402 -5.01 -13.86 1.38
CA GLN A 402 -6.09 -14.68 1.93
C GLN A 402 -5.94 -16.15 1.48
N PRO A 403 -6.13 -17.14 2.36
CA PRO A 403 -6.13 -18.55 1.95
C PRO A 403 -7.34 -18.85 1.07
N GLY A 404 -7.19 -19.81 0.15
CA GLY A 404 -8.30 -20.34 -0.62
C GLY A 404 -8.90 -19.39 -1.67
N VAL A 405 -8.09 -18.46 -2.23
CA VAL A 405 -8.57 -17.49 -3.24
C VAL A 405 -9.17 -18.20 -4.44
N GLN A 406 -8.52 -19.25 -4.93
CA GLN A 406 -8.91 -19.90 -6.17
C GLN A 406 -10.21 -20.67 -6.00
N GLU A 407 -10.37 -21.38 -4.88
CA GLU A 407 -11.58 -22.07 -4.47
C GLU A 407 -12.73 -21.10 -4.25
N TRP A 408 -12.48 -19.97 -3.55
CA TRP A 408 -13.48 -18.93 -3.40
C TRP A 408 -13.93 -18.39 -4.75
N LYS A 409 -12.99 -18.01 -5.63
CA LYS A 409 -13.30 -17.55 -6.99
C LYS A 409 -14.09 -18.61 -7.76
N ALA A 410 -13.67 -19.88 -7.74
CA ALA A 410 -14.35 -20.97 -8.44
C ALA A 410 -15.80 -21.15 -7.97
N ARG A 411 -16.08 -20.96 -6.67
CA ARG A 411 -17.45 -21.01 -6.13
C ARG A 411 -18.33 -19.83 -6.52
N ILE A 412 -17.75 -18.63 -6.68
CA ILE A 412 -18.52 -17.40 -6.91
C ILE A 412 -18.57 -16.95 -8.38
N SER A 413 -17.81 -17.59 -9.27
CA SER A 413 -17.76 -17.25 -10.69
C SER A 413 -18.32 -18.39 -11.54
N ILE A 414 -19.16 -18.04 -12.52
CA ILE A 414 -19.60 -18.99 -13.55
C ILE A 414 -18.47 -19.05 -14.58
N ARG A 415 -17.52 -19.98 -14.38
CA ARG A 415 -16.33 -20.11 -15.25
C ARG A 415 -16.58 -20.92 -16.53
N SER A 416 -17.63 -21.74 -16.57
CA SER A 416 -18.04 -22.47 -17.77
C SER A 416 -19.55 -22.41 -17.94
N ARG A 417 -19.99 -22.45 -19.19
CA ARG A 417 -21.39 -22.63 -19.57
C ARG A 417 -21.43 -23.83 -20.52
N SER A 418 -21.26 -25.02 -19.97
CA SER A 418 -21.38 -26.26 -20.75
C SER A 418 -21.78 -27.43 -19.84
N ASP A 419 -22.79 -28.16 -20.31
CA ASP A 419 -23.33 -29.37 -19.72
C ASP A 419 -22.24 -30.41 -19.42
N GLY A 420 -22.17 -30.86 -18.17
CA GLY A 420 -21.93 -32.26 -17.81
C GLY A 420 -20.72 -33.02 -18.38
N ALA A 421 -19.66 -32.38 -18.87
CA ALA A 421 -18.44 -33.09 -19.26
C ALA A 421 -17.33 -32.87 -18.22
N ALA A 422 -17.16 -33.85 -17.32
CA ALA A 422 -16.01 -33.93 -16.44
C ALA A 422 -14.73 -34.07 -17.29
N VAL A 423 -13.79 -33.15 -17.11
CA VAL A 423 -12.48 -33.22 -17.76
C VAL A 423 -11.57 -34.11 -16.91
N ALA A 424 -10.97 -35.11 -17.55
CA ALA A 424 -10.10 -36.10 -16.93
C ALA A 424 -8.81 -35.49 -16.37
N ALA A 425 -8.38 -36.01 -15.22
CA ALA A 425 -7.11 -35.70 -14.57
C ALA A 425 -6.00 -36.56 -15.18
N ASP A 426 -5.21 -35.97 -16.08
CA ASP A 426 -3.87 -36.44 -16.47
C ASP A 426 -3.18 -35.35 -17.34
N ALA A 427 -3.08 -34.13 -16.79
CA ALA A 427 -2.24 -33.08 -17.36
C ALA A 427 -0.92 -33.02 -16.56
N PRO A 428 0.24 -32.80 -17.21
CA PRO A 428 1.50 -32.58 -16.48
C PRO A 428 1.33 -31.45 -15.46
N GLU A 429 1.98 -31.54 -14.31
CA GLU A 429 1.98 -30.48 -13.28
C GLU A 429 2.60 -29.20 -13.83
N ILE A 430 1.80 -28.39 -14.52
CA ILE A 430 2.20 -27.05 -14.94
C ILE A 430 2.20 -26.18 -13.68
N ARG A 431 3.39 -25.69 -13.28
CA ARG A 431 3.51 -24.74 -12.19
C ARG A 431 2.67 -23.49 -12.51
N SER A 432 1.77 -23.13 -11.62
CA SER A 432 0.83 -22.02 -11.80
C SER A 432 1.18 -20.89 -10.83
N LEU A 433 1.12 -19.64 -11.31
CA LEU A 433 1.27 -18.46 -10.45
C LEU A 433 -0.02 -18.16 -9.68
N ALA A 434 -1.19 -18.56 -10.20
CA ALA A 434 -2.49 -18.23 -9.64
C ALA A 434 -2.67 -18.54 -8.13
N PRO A 435 -2.25 -19.71 -7.59
CA PRO A 435 -2.38 -20.00 -6.16
C PRO A 435 -1.46 -19.14 -5.28
N LEU A 436 -0.41 -18.55 -5.85
CA LEU A 436 0.57 -17.71 -5.15
C LEU A 436 0.18 -16.23 -5.10
N LEU A 437 -0.98 -15.85 -5.66
CA LEU A 437 -1.41 -14.46 -5.77
C LEU A 437 -2.61 -14.14 -4.89
N CYS A 438 -2.55 -12.97 -4.23
CA CYS A 438 -3.75 -12.40 -3.63
C CYS A 438 -4.77 -12.03 -4.71
N TYR A 439 -6.05 -11.99 -4.34
CA TYR A 439 -7.14 -11.70 -5.27
C TYR A 439 -6.94 -10.40 -6.06
N ALA A 440 -6.45 -9.33 -5.41
CA ALA A 440 -6.18 -8.07 -6.10
C ALA A 440 -5.07 -8.17 -7.16
N CYS A 441 -4.01 -8.95 -6.89
CA CYS A 441 -2.95 -9.18 -7.88
C CYS A 441 -3.40 -10.12 -8.99
N HIS A 442 -4.13 -11.19 -8.66
CA HIS A 442 -4.71 -12.10 -9.65
C HIS A 442 -5.60 -11.33 -10.63
N THR A 443 -6.51 -10.51 -10.11
CA THR A 443 -7.38 -9.64 -10.93
C THR A 443 -6.62 -8.55 -11.68
N THR A 444 -5.54 -8.00 -11.11
CA THR A 444 -4.64 -7.07 -11.82
C THR A 444 -4.07 -7.69 -13.09
N LEU A 445 -3.73 -8.98 -13.06
CA LEU A 445 -3.18 -9.69 -14.21
C LEU A 445 -4.25 -10.19 -15.19
N THR A 446 -5.41 -10.61 -14.69
CA THR A 446 -6.40 -11.38 -15.49
C THR A 446 -7.70 -10.65 -15.81
N SER A 447 -8.04 -9.55 -15.10
CA SER A 447 -9.36 -8.91 -15.22
C SER A 447 -9.55 -8.28 -16.59
N ARG A 448 -10.35 -8.92 -17.44
CA ARG A 448 -10.77 -8.38 -18.73
C ARG A 448 -11.96 -7.44 -18.54
N SER A 449 -11.84 -6.20 -19.02
CA SER A 449 -12.96 -5.27 -19.04
C SER A 449 -14.07 -5.78 -19.97
N SER A 450 -15.31 -5.79 -19.50
CA SER A 450 -16.50 -6.09 -20.30
C SER A 450 -16.69 -5.13 -21.48
N ARG A 451 -16.07 -3.94 -21.45
CA ARG A 451 -16.06 -2.98 -22.57
C ARG A 451 -14.98 -3.28 -23.63
N SER A 452 -13.98 -4.10 -23.28
CA SER A 452 -12.94 -4.57 -24.20
C SER A 452 -13.36 -5.83 -24.96
N ALA A 453 -14.48 -6.45 -24.59
CA ALA A 453 -15.10 -7.59 -25.28
C ALA A 453 -15.98 -7.19 -26.48
N ALA A 454 -15.79 -5.99 -27.04
CA ALA A 454 -16.33 -5.66 -28.37
C ALA A 454 -15.46 -6.36 -29.43
N PRO A 455 -16.03 -7.15 -30.35
CA PRO A 455 -15.25 -7.86 -31.35
C PRO A 455 -14.61 -6.86 -32.30
N ASN A 456 -13.30 -7.01 -32.53
CA ASN A 456 -12.53 -6.43 -33.63
C ASN A 456 -12.64 -4.91 -33.83
N LYS A 457 -11.77 -4.15 -33.15
CA LYS A 457 -11.10 -3.04 -33.84
C LYS A 457 -9.90 -3.62 -34.60
N SER A 458 -10.04 -3.72 -35.91
CA SER A 458 -8.96 -4.01 -36.86
C SER A 458 -7.81 -3.01 -36.65
N GLY A 459 -6.68 -3.50 -36.14
CA GLY A 459 -5.45 -2.70 -35.99
C GLY A 459 -4.65 -2.89 -34.69
N ALA A 460 -5.07 -3.74 -33.76
CA ALA A 460 -4.21 -4.09 -32.61
C ALA A 460 -3.25 -5.21 -33.03
N GLU A 461 -1.95 -4.89 -33.10
CA GLU A 461 -0.87 -5.87 -33.27
C GLU A 461 -1.06 -7.07 -32.35
N SER A 462 -0.75 -8.27 -32.86
CA SER A 462 -0.73 -9.52 -32.10
C SER A 462 0.22 -9.35 -30.91
N LYS A 463 -0.33 -9.02 -29.75
CA LYS A 463 0.44 -8.95 -28.51
C LYS A 463 0.76 -10.38 -28.09
N ASN A 464 2.05 -10.69 -27.94
CA ASN A 464 2.47 -11.92 -27.29
C ASN A 464 1.98 -11.85 -25.82
N PRO A 465 1.07 -12.74 -25.37
CA PRO A 465 0.50 -12.68 -24.03
C PRO A 465 1.48 -13.18 -22.96
N VAL A 466 2.60 -13.76 -23.37
CA VAL A 466 3.68 -14.21 -22.50
C VAL A 466 4.57 -13.03 -22.11
N VAL A 467 4.71 -12.81 -20.80
CA VAL A 467 5.49 -11.71 -20.24
C VAL A 467 6.43 -12.17 -19.14
N ASN A 468 7.55 -11.46 -19.00
CA ASN A 468 8.40 -11.58 -17.82
C ASN A 468 7.70 -10.97 -16.59
N LEU A 469 7.90 -11.59 -15.44
CA LEU A 469 7.50 -11.08 -14.15
C LEU A 469 8.67 -10.40 -13.42
N PRO A 470 8.41 -9.56 -12.40
CA PRO A 470 9.45 -9.03 -11.55
C PRO A 470 10.28 -10.14 -10.87
N MET A 471 11.59 -9.95 -10.70
CA MET A 471 12.53 -10.99 -10.24
C MET A 471 12.13 -11.69 -8.94
N TRP A 472 11.47 -10.97 -8.02
CA TRP A 472 11.02 -11.52 -6.74
C TRP A 472 9.89 -12.57 -6.88
N THR A 473 9.12 -12.54 -7.96
CA THR A 473 8.03 -13.51 -8.15
C THR A 473 8.58 -14.90 -8.38
N SER A 474 9.68 -15.01 -9.14
CA SER A 474 10.37 -16.29 -9.43
C SER A 474 10.87 -16.95 -8.15
N ALA A 475 11.49 -16.15 -7.26
CA ALA A 475 12.00 -16.63 -5.98
C ALA A 475 10.88 -17.21 -5.10
N CYS A 476 9.67 -16.65 -5.16
CA CYS A 476 8.51 -17.19 -4.44
C CYS A 476 8.00 -18.50 -5.04
N ALA A 477 7.98 -18.61 -6.37
CA ALA A 477 7.53 -19.81 -7.07
C ALA A 477 8.50 -21.00 -6.95
N GLN A 478 9.79 -20.76 -6.67
CA GLN A 478 10.79 -21.81 -6.48
C GLN A 478 10.76 -22.44 -5.08
N LEU A 479 10.26 -21.73 -4.06
CA LEU A 479 10.24 -22.18 -2.66
C LEU A 479 9.28 -23.36 -2.38
N GLU A 480 8.27 -23.60 -3.24
CA GLU A 480 7.35 -24.74 -3.12
C GLU A 480 7.91 -26.06 -3.69
N SER A 481 9.18 -26.10 -4.12
CA SER A 481 9.82 -27.33 -4.65
C SER A 481 10.21 -28.36 -3.57
N GLY A 482 9.94 -28.10 -2.29
CA GLY A 482 10.12 -29.08 -1.21
C GLY A 482 8.92 -30.03 -1.12
N PRO A 483 9.08 -31.28 -0.67
CA PRO A 483 7.95 -32.19 -0.54
C PRO A 483 6.89 -31.54 0.34
N ALA A 484 5.65 -31.52 -0.15
CA ALA A 484 4.48 -31.15 0.62
C ALA A 484 4.26 -32.21 1.72
N GLU A 485 5.10 -32.19 2.76
CA GLU A 485 4.86 -32.97 3.96
C GLU A 485 3.66 -32.36 4.69
N GLN A 486 2.51 -32.98 4.47
CA GLN A 486 1.42 -33.19 5.42
C GLN A 486 1.30 -32.13 6.52
N TRP A 487 0.68 -30.99 6.20
CA TRP A 487 -0.08 -30.18 7.17
C TRP A 487 -1.57 -30.45 7.02
N LEU A 488 -1.93 -31.75 7.03
CA LEU A 488 -3.26 -32.18 7.43
C LEU A 488 -3.23 -32.25 8.95
N GLY A 489 -3.49 -31.12 9.60
CA GLY A 489 -3.88 -31.11 10.99
C GLY A 489 -5.12 -32.01 11.13
N THR A 490 -5.01 -33.05 11.94
CA THR A 490 -6.14 -33.88 12.34
C THR A 490 -7.25 -32.97 12.87
N PRO A 491 -8.49 -33.06 12.36
CA PRO A 491 -9.57 -32.23 12.86
C PRO A 491 -9.91 -32.69 14.28
N GLU A 492 -9.63 -31.85 15.27
CA GLU A 492 -10.23 -31.99 16.59
C GLU A 492 -11.74 -31.77 16.45
N GLU A 493 -12.50 -32.84 16.67
CA GLU A 493 -13.94 -32.82 16.86
C GLU A 493 -14.26 -31.95 18.08
N SER A 494 -14.79 -30.75 17.86
CA SER A 494 -15.92 -30.16 18.61
C SER A 494 -16.05 -28.65 18.39
N SER A 495 -16.87 -28.26 17.41
CA SER A 495 -17.63 -27.01 17.52
C SER A 495 -18.94 -27.13 16.71
N PRO A 496 -20.06 -26.62 17.23
CA PRO A 496 -21.38 -26.87 16.67
C PRO A 496 -21.52 -26.14 15.32
N SER A 497 -22.04 -26.86 14.32
CA SER A 497 -22.26 -26.36 12.98
C SER A 497 -23.21 -25.16 12.98
N SER A 498 -22.68 -23.96 12.78
CA SER A 498 -23.49 -22.83 12.33
C SER A 498 -23.73 -22.98 10.82
N GLN A 499 -24.64 -23.88 10.45
CA GLN A 499 -25.21 -23.91 9.10
C GLN A 499 -26.15 -22.71 8.95
N GLU A 500 -25.66 -21.59 8.43
CA GLU A 500 -26.55 -20.61 7.78
C GLU A 500 -26.98 -21.18 6.43
N VAL A 501 -28.03 -22.01 6.45
CA VAL A 501 -28.72 -22.44 5.23
C VAL A 501 -29.62 -21.30 4.79
N TRP A 502 -29.19 -20.53 3.78
CA TRP A 502 -30.09 -19.66 3.04
C TRP A 502 -30.94 -20.52 2.10
N GLU A 503 -32.07 -21.02 2.60
CA GLU A 503 -33.04 -21.75 1.80
C GLU A 503 -34.02 -20.76 1.12
N THR A 504 -34.02 -20.74 -0.21
CA THR A 504 -34.95 -19.90 -0.98
C THR A 504 -36.25 -20.66 -1.20
N LYS A 505 -37.27 -20.39 -0.37
CA LYS A 505 -38.61 -20.99 -0.52
C LYS A 505 -39.55 -20.04 -1.26
N ARG A 506 -40.22 -20.54 -2.31
CA ARG A 506 -41.24 -19.77 -3.04
C ARG A 506 -42.49 -19.65 -2.15
N MET A 507 -42.76 -18.46 -1.62
CA MET A 507 -43.95 -18.20 -0.79
C MET A 507 -45.07 -17.59 -1.63
N ASP A 508 -46.32 -17.96 -1.34
CA ASP A 508 -47.48 -17.28 -1.94
C ASP A 508 -47.66 -15.85 -1.37
N ARG A 509 -48.44 -15.03 -2.08
CA ARG A 509 -48.67 -13.61 -1.74
C ARG A 509 -49.33 -13.39 -0.38
N GLN A 510 -50.09 -14.35 0.12
CA GLN A 510 -50.81 -14.24 1.39
C GLN A 510 -49.86 -14.53 2.56
N ASN A 511 -49.01 -15.55 2.42
CA ASN A 511 -47.96 -15.87 3.37
C ASN A 511 -46.87 -14.78 3.44
N MET A 512 -46.55 -14.15 2.31
CA MET A 512 -45.63 -13.01 2.27
C MET A 512 -46.19 -11.78 3.01
N ARG A 513 -47.49 -11.49 2.88
CA ARG A 513 -48.15 -10.39 3.60
C ARG A 513 -48.18 -10.61 5.11
N SER A 514 -48.49 -11.83 5.57
CA SER A 514 -48.47 -12.14 7.01
C SER A 514 -47.07 -12.05 7.62
N ALA A 515 -46.03 -12.45 6.88
CA ALA A 515 -44.65 -12.32 7.34
C ALA A 515 -44.20 -10.85 7.42
N LEU A 516 -44.64 -10.00 6.48
CA LEU A 516 -44.35 -8.56 6.50
C LEU A 516 -45.12 -7.81 7.59
N GLY A 517 -46.34 -8.25 7.91
CA GLY A 517 -47.18 -7.65 8.97
C GLY A 517 -46.54 -7.69 10.37
N GLN A 518 -45.63 -8.64 10.62
CA GLN A 518 -44.88 -8.73 11.89
C GLN A 518 -43.84 -7.62 12.08
N PHE A 519 -43.55 -6.85 11.03
CA PHE A 519 -42.56 -5.77 11.04
C PHE A 519 -43.18 -4.39 10.79
N LEU A 520 -44.51 -4.31 10.69
CA LEU A 520 -45.25 -3.06 10.55
C LEU A 520 -45.81 -2.64 11.91
N LEU A 521 -45.71 -1.36 12.23
CA LEU A 521 -46.03 -0.84 13.56
C LEU A 521 -47.53 -0.64 13.79
N ASP A 522 -48.38 -0.78 12.77
CA ASP A 522 -49.83 -0.94 12.90
C ASP A 522 -50.35 -1.81 11.74
N PRO A 523 -51.34 -2.69 11.97
CA PRO A 523 -51.73 -3.77 11.05
C PRO A 523 -52.45 -3.32 9.76
#